data_AF-A0A937F6P5-F1
#
_entry.id   AF-A0A937F6P5-F1
#
_cell.length_a   1.000
_cell.length_b   1.000
_cell.length_c   1.000
_cell.angle_alpha   90.00
_cell.angle_beta   90.00
_cell.angle_gamma   90.00
#
_symmetry.space_group_name_H-M   'P 1'
#
loop_
_entity.id
_entity.type
_entity.pdbx_description
1 polymer ?
#
loop_
_entity_poly.entity_id
_entity_poly.type
_entity_poly.pdbx_seq_one_letter_code
_entity_poly.pdbx_strand_id
1 'polypeptide(L)'
;MNGQKSLQRRRLLKEIYFIIKQEPKTKKSLKYEDKQNFRKAIKERLKESKRRAYRGDLILEIDYYTTKGNPPPLQTLTKNYLDLLHKPMPEIDDLEGILFKDDSQIKILIANYHLNEHGDNEAQIRIKTSTLKSFYEDISLAYRIIRNDFIDKDYSNNYKFVEYLKDEGVDDNAKAYSDYNNLLKNQLEIKNTFGEEYFLTRELLYKKEIQEHYLSFNRMNIYDLVHLFQSEFSGNRECKNDMFYVELWKSTKNYVFLASDFFDLGKQPSEDGDSKILKAQVRIKLNEFKKENSVLFPFLVPLSIMVLFVPPKKNIIDLDNLARNYIVPFIIEILRPPSSHVKTVNNFSFFEQNLEIHQKFNANSLTNYQLIQLPRQDNSPENGEIKFVLTNGNSRYKNVRKTVNDIIRKWV
;
A
#
# COMPACT_ATOMS: atom_id res chain seq x y z
N MET A 1 28.50 6.72 -21.16
CA MET A 1 28.10 7.15 -19.79
C MET A 1 27.19 6.10 -19.16
N ASN A 2 27.78 5.01 -18.66
CA ASN A 2 27.10 3.92 -17.96
C ASN A 2 27.55 3.99 -16.50
N GLY A 3 26.69 4.49 -15.63
CA GLY A 3 26.98 4.62 -14.20
C GLY A 3 25.68 4.82 -13.43
N GLN A 4 25.74 4.68 -12.11
CA GLN A 4 24.57 4.65 -11.21
C GLN A 4 23.64 5.87 -11.40
N LYS A 5 24.22 7.08 -11.47
CA LYS A 5 23.50 8.33 -11.73
C LYS A 5 22.78 8.37 -13.08
N SER A 6 23.38 7.78 -14.12
CA SER A 6 22.77 7.67 -15.46
C SER A 6 21.57 6.72 -15.45
N LEU A 7 21.69 5.58 -14.75
CA LEU A 7 20.59 4.63 -14.54
C LEU A 7 19.44 5.27 -13.75
N GLN A 8 19.75 5.95 -12.64
CA GLN A 8 18.75 6.68 -11.84
C GLN A 8 18.00 7.72 -12.70
N ARG A 9 18.72 8.51 -13.49
CA ARG A 9 18.11 9.51 -14.38
C ARG A 9 17.21 8.86 -15.42
N ARG A 10 17.64 7.75 -16.05
CA ARG A 10 16.82 7.00 -17.01
C ARG A 10 15.53 6.48 -16.37
N ARG A 11 15.58 6.01 -15.12
CA ARG A 11 14.39 5.58 -14.36
C ARG A 11 13.44 6.74 -14.10
N LEU A 12 13.95 7.87 -13.60
CA LEU A 12 13.14 9.08 -13.36
C LEU A 12 12.45 9.57 -14.63
N LEU A 13 13.08 9.42 -15.81
CA LEU A 13 12.47 9.77 -17.09
C LEU A 13 11.33 8.83 -17.52
N LYS A 14 11.27 7.58 -17.00
CA LYS A 14 10.21 6.61 -17.29
C LYS A 14 8.97 6.80 -16.40
N GLU A 15 9.12 7.47 -15.26
CA GLU A 15 8.01 7.80 -14.37
C GLU A 15 7.36 9.12 -14.80
N ILE A 16 6.03 9.20 -14.71
CA ILE A 16 5.29 10.44 -14.88
C ILE A 16 4.71 10.81 -13.53
N TYR A 17 4.92 12.07 -13.15
CA TYR A 17 4.47 12.64 -11.91
C TYR A 17 3.57 13.85 -12.16
N PHE A 18 2.43 13.86 -11.50
CA PHE A 18 1.42 14.91 -11.54
C PHE A 18 1.22 15.49 -10.15
N ILE A 19 1.14 16.81 -10.04
CA ILE A 19 0.65 17.52 -8.86
C ILE A 19 -0.51 18.38 -9.34
N ILE A 20 -1.69 18.15 -8.79
CA ILE A 20 -2.89 18.93 -9.08
C ILE A 20 -3.29 19.64 -7.80
N LYS A 21 -3.17 20.97 -7.78
CA LYS A 21 -3.54 21.82 -6.65
C LYS A 21 -5.06 21.95 -6.57
N GLN A 22 -5.70 20.97 -5.95
CA GLN A 22 -7.14 20.96 -5.71
C GLN A 22 -7.49 20.08 -4.51
N GLU A 23 -8.59 20.40 -3.84
CA GLU A 23 -9.13 19.57 -2.76
C GLU A 23 -9.69 18.25 -3.31
N PRO A 24 -9.32 17.09 -2.72
CA PRO A 24 -9.92 15.80 -3.04
C PRO A 24 -11.42 15.78 -2.71
N LYS A 25 -12.28 15.54 -3.70
CA LYS A 25 -13.75 15.53 -3.50
C LYS A 25 -14.39 14.25 -4.03
N THR A 26 -15.59 13.93 -3.52
CA THR A 26 -16.41 12.85 -4.07
C THR A 26 -17.03 13.25 -5.40
N LYS A 27 -17.47 12.27 -6.20
CA LYS A 27 -18.21 12.50 -7.45
C LYS A 27 -19.38 13.48 -7.32
N LYS A 28 -20.09 13.47 -6.18
CA LYS A 28 -21.23 14.37 -5.92
C LYS A 28 -20.81 15.80 -5.59
N SER A 29 -19.64 15.98 -4.97
CA SER A 29 -19.14 17.29 -4.53
C SER A 29 -18.18 17.93 -5.51
N LEU A 30 -17.69 17.18 -6.48
CA LEU A 30 -16.75 17.64 -7.50
C LEU A 30 -17.52 18.40 -8.59
N LYS A 31 -17.30 19.71 -8.65
CA LYS A 31 -17.97 20.59 -9.61
C LYS A 31 -17.43 20.37 -11.02
N TYR A 32 -18.17 20.86 -12.01
CA TYR A 32 -17.75 20.88 -13.40
C TYR A 32 -16.31 21.41 -13.59
N GLU A 33 -16.05 22.60 -13.05
CA GLU A 33 -14.76 23.28 -13.12
C GLU A 33 -13.62 22.47 -12.48
N ASP A 34 -13.87 21.82 -11.34
CA ASP A 34 -12.88 20.97 -10.67
C ASP A 34 -12.51 19.76 -11.54
N LYS A 35 -13.50 19.12 -12.18
CA LYS A 35 -13.27 17.98 -13.09
C LYS A 35 -12.46 18.41 -14.31
N GLN A 36 -12.86 19.53 -14.93
CA GLN A 36 -12.17 20.08 -16.10
C GLN A 36 -10.73 20.47 -15.75
N ASN A 37 -10.52 21.15 -14.62
CA ASN A 37 -9.19 21.52 -14.13
C ASN A 37 -8.30 20.30 -13.91
N PHE A 38 -8.81 19.26 -13.25
CA PHE A 38 -8.07 18.02 -13.05
C PHE A 38 -7.66 17.38 -14.39
N ARG A 39 -8.62 17.17 -15.29
CA ARG A 39 -8.39 16.50 -16.59
C ARG A 39 -7.43 17.30 -17.47
N LYS A 40 -7.59 18.62 -17.51
CA LYS A 40 -6.71 19.55 -18.21
C LYS A 40 -5.28 19.50 -17.66
N ALA A 41 -5.11 19.53 -16.33
CA ALA A 41 -3.79 19.46 -15.70
C ALA A 41 -3.03 18.17 -16.05
N ILE A 42 -3.73 17.01 -16.08
CA ILE A 42 -3.13 15.75 -16.53
C ILE A 42 -2.71 15.84 -18.01
N LYS A 43 -3.59 16.36 -18.87
CA LYS A 43 -3.33 16.46 -20.32
C LYS A 43 -2.16 17.39 -20.63
N GLU A 44 -2.10 18.55 -19.99
CA GLU A 44 -1.01 19.52 -20.13
C GLU A 44 0.31 18.90 -19.69
N ARG A 45 0.32 18.21 -18.54
CA ARG A 45 1.52 17.55 -18.04
C ARG A 45 2.02 16.43 -18.97
N LEU A 46 1.12 15.68 -19.60
CA LEU A 46 1.47 14.70 -20.63
C LEU A 46 2.07 15.38 -21.86
N LYS A 47 1.52 16.51 -22.29
CA LYS A 47 2.04 17.30 -23.43
C LYS A 47 3.44 17.85 -23.14
N GLU A 48 3.66 18.44 -21.97
CA GLU A 48 4.95 18.95 -21.52
C GLU A 48 6.03 17.86 -21.48
N SER A 49 5.67 16.69 -20.95
CA SER A 49 6.56 15.53 -20.88
C SER A 49 6.72 14.80 -22.22
N LYS A 50 6.05 15.26 -23.28
CA LYS A 50 6.00 14.61 -24.61
C LYS A 50 5.55 13.14 -24.52
N ARG A 51 4.66 12.85 -23.57
CA ARG A 51 4.10 11.52 -23.33
C ARG A 51 2.68 11.44 -23.88
N ARG A 52 2.27 10.20 -24.20
CA ARG A 52 0.89 9.85 -24.54
C ARG A 52 0.32 8.98 -23.42
N ALA A 53 -0.99 8.78 -23.45
CA ALA A 53 -1.65 7.81 -22.59
C ALA A 53 -0.98 6.43 -22.69
N TYR A 54 -0.93 5.72 -21.57
CA TYR A 54 -0.41 4.37 -21.50
C TYR A 54 -1.26 3.41 -22.32
N ARG A 55 -0.59 2.56 -23.10
CA ARG A 55 -1.23 1.51 -23.92
C ARG A 55 -1.10 0.11 -23.34
N GLY A 56 -0.28 -0.06 -22.31
CA GLY A 56 -0.06 -1.35 -21.64
C GLY A 56 -0.25 -1.21 -20.14
N ASP A 57 0.10 -2.30 -19.46
CA ASP A 57 -0.04 -2.42 -18.02
C ASP A 57 0.80 -1.40 -17.25
N LEU A 58 0.22 -0.87 -16.18
CA LEU A 58 0.82 0.18 -15.37
C LEU A 58 0.65 -0.06 -13.89
N ILE A 59 1.53 0.59 -13.14
CA ILE A 59 1.42 0.81 -11.70
C ILE A 59 1.03 2.27 -11.47
N LEU A 60 0.03 2.49 -10.63
CA LEU A 60 -0.53 3.80 -10.30
C LEU A 60 -0.52 4.01 -8.79
N GLU A 61 0.08 5.11 -8.35
CA GLU A 61 0.03 5.60 -6.98
C GLU A 61 -0.70 6.94 -6.97
N ILE A 62 -1.69 7.08 -6.09
CA ILE A 62 -2.42 8.33 -5.87
C ILE A 62 -2.34 8.72 -4.40
N ASP A 63 -1.78 9.90 -4.16
CA ASP A 63 -1.74 10.53 -2.85
C ASP A 63 -2.79 11.64 -2.77
N TYR A 64 -3.68 11.57 -1.78
CA TYR A 64 -4.66 12.61 -1.51
C TYR A 64 -4.25 13.42 -0.28
N TYR A 65 -3.95 14.69 -0.48
CA TYR A 65 -3.71 15.66 0.58
C TYR A 65 -4.98 16.49 0.74
N THR A 66 -5.60 16.40 1.90
CA THR A 66 -6.89 17.02 2.19
C THR A 66 -6.78 17.96 3.36
N THR A 67 -7.31 19.17 3.22
CA THR A 67 -7.41 20.15 4.31
C THR A 67 -8.82 20.24 4.88
N LYS A 68 -9.81 19.64 4.21
CA LYS A 68 -11.21 19.71 4.61
C LYS A 68 -11.51 18.79 5.80
N GLY A 69 -12.35 19.26 6.72
CA GLY A 69 -12.89 18.43 7.78
C GLY A 69 -13.75 17.26 7.26
N ASN A 70 -13.63 16.09 7.91
CA ASN A 70 -14.30 14.83 7.61
C ASN A 70 -14.18 14.46 6.13
N PRO A 71 -12.95 14.25 5.66
CA PRO A 71 -12.71 14.08 4.24
C PRO A 71 -13.23 12.69 3.79
N PRO A 72 -13.55 12.52 2.49
CA PRO A 72 -14.26 11.32 2.04
C PRO A 72 -13.43 10.03 2.15
N PRO A 73 -14.08 8.85 2.28
CA PRO A 73 -13.36 7.58 2.36
C PRO A 73 -12.42 7.37 1.17
N LEU A 74 -11.19 6.91 1.46
CA LEU A 74 -10.10 6.78 0.49
C LEU A 74 -10.51 5.97 -0.76
N GLN A 75 -11.14 4.81 -0.57
CA GLN A 75 -11.63 3.95 -1.65
C GLN A 75 -12.69 4.64 -2.55
N THR A 76 -13.46 5.57 -1.98
CA THR A 76 -14.43 6.35 -2.77
C THR A 76 -13.72 7.41 -3.59
N LEU A 77 -12.71 8.08 -3.03
CA LEU A 77 -11.89 9.04 -3.78
C LEU A 77 -11.17 8.33 -4.92
N THR A 78 -10.50 7.21 -4.65
CA THR A 78 -9.78 6.45 -5.68
C THR A 78 -10.68 6.10 -6.84
N LYS A 79 -11.86 5.50 -6.61
CA LYS A 79 -12.79 5.19 -7.71
C LYS A 79 -13.13 6.42 -8.56
N ASN A 80 -13.44 7.53 -7.91
CA ASN A 80 -13.85 8.74 -8.61
C ASN A 80 -12.72 9.34 -9.44
N TYR A 81 -11.49 9.34 -8.94
CA TYR A 81 -10.34 9.90 -9.65
C TYR A 81 -9.81 8.95 -10.74
N LEU A 82 -9.95 7.64 -10.59
CA LEU A 82 -9.69 6.69 -11.69
C LEU A 82 -10.65 6.92 -12.86
N ASP A 83 -11.94 7.12 -12.58
CA ASP A 83 -12.93 7.45 -13.59
C ASP A 83 -12.53 8.72 -14.37
N LEU A 84 -12.01 9.75 -13.70
CA LEU A 84 -11.55 10.99 -14.35
C LEU A 84 -10.33 10.80 -15.25
N LEU A 85 -9.51 9.77 -15.03
CA LEU A 85 -8.27 9.53 -15.75
C LEU A 85 -8.46 8.79 -17.08
N HIS A 86 -9.59 8.09 -17.27
CA HIS A 86 -9.82 7.30 -18.48
C HIS A 86 -11.20 7.49 -19.12
N LYS A 87 -12.27 7.69 -18.34
CA LYS A 87 -13.63 7.72 -18.90
C LYS A 87 -13.83 8.94 -19.80
N PRO A 88 -14.55 8.77 -20.93
CA PRO A 88 -15.05 9.91 -21.69
C PRO A 88 -16.03 10.69 -20.83
N MET A 89 -15.94 12.02 -20.88
CA MET A 89 -16.87 12.93 -20.20
C MET A 89 -17.25 14.06 -21.16
N PRO A 90 -18.07 13.77 -22.20
CA PRO A 90 -18.40 14.71 -23.27
C PRO A 90 -19.03 16.01 -22.77
N GLU A 91 -19.65 15.97 -21.59
CA GLU A 91 -20.19 17.15 -20.96
C GLU A 91 -19.10 18.14 -20.51
N ILE A 92 -17.85 17.70 -20.30
CA ILE A 92 -16.71 18.44 -19.73
C ILE A 92 -15.64 18.81 -20.76
N ASP A 93 -15.24 17.83 -21.56
CA ASP A 93 -14.21 17.95 -22.59
C ASP A 93 -14.34 16.81 -23.61
N ASP A 94 -13.61 16.91 -24.71
CA ASP A 94 -13.52 15.89 -25.75
C ASP A 94 -12.42 14.85 -25.48
N LEU A 95 -11.87 14.80 -24.26
CA LEU A 95 -10.76 13.93 -23.94
C LEU A 95 -11.26 12.51 -23.62
N GLU A 96 -10.55 11.52 -24.16
CA GLU A 96 -10.76 10.12 -23.85
C GLU A 96 -9.44 9.44 -23.50
N GLY A 97 -9.48 8.51 -22.56
CA GLY A 97 -8.32 7.72 -22.18
C GLY A 97 -7.10 8.58 -21.83
N ILE A 98 -7.26 9.58 -20.95
CA ILE A 98 -6.26 10.65 -20.74
C ILE A 98 -4.92 10.06 -20.30
N LEU A 99 -4.92 9.29 -19.21
CA LEU A 99 -3.71 8.67 -18.69
C LEU A 99 -3.57 7.22 -19.17
N PHE A 100 -4.68 6.50 -19.24
CA PHE A 100 -4.81 5.13 -19.72
C PHE A 100 -6.20 4.97 -20.34
N LYS A 101 -6.42 3.94 -21.15
CA LYS A 101 -7.69 3.72 -21.86
C LYS A 101 -8.74 3.04 -20.98
N ASP A 102 -8.30 2.11 -20.15
CA ASP A 102 -9.16 1.24 -19.34
C ASP A 102 -8.54 0.99 -17.96
N ASP A 103 -9.38 1.00 -16.92
CA ASP A 103 -9.00 0.66 -15.54
C ASP A 103 -8.33 -0.72 -15.46
N SER A 104 -8.67 -1.64 -16.38
CA SER A 104 -8.03 -2.96 -16.49
C SER A 104 -6.52 -2.92 -16.75
N GLN A 105 -5.98 -1.80 -17.25
CA GLN A 105 -4.52 -1.60 -17.42
C GLN A 105 -3.80 -1.40 -16.08
N ILE A 106 -4.50 -1.03 -15.02
CA ILE A 106 -3.90 -0.84 -13.70
C ILE A 106 -3.69 -2.22 -13.08
N LYS A 107 -2.43 -2.63 -12.96
CA LYS A 107 -2.06 -3.92 -12.34
C LYS A 107 -1.61 -3.77 -10.90
N ILE A 108 -1.16 -2.58 -10.54
CA ILE A 108 -0.84 -2.23 -9.16
C ILE A 108 -1.44 -0.87 -8.87
N LEU A 109 -2.33 -0.80 -7.88
CA LEU A 109 -2.96 0.43 -7.42
C LEU A 109 -2.56 0.70 -5.97
N ILE A 110 -1.98 1.87 -5.73
CA ILE A 110 -1.61 2.35 -4.40
C ILE A 110 -2.39 3.63 -4.15
N ALA A 111 -3.14 3.67 -3.05
CA ALA A 111 -3.89 4.85 -2.65
C ALA A 111 -3.47 5.25 -1.24
N ASN A 112 -3.06 6.51 -1.06
CA ASN A 112 -2.60 7.03 0.21
C ASN A 112 -3.40 8.27 0.63
N TYR A 113 -3.55 8.43 1.94
CA TYR A 113 -4.23 9.55 2.56
C TYR A 113 -3.26 10.37 3.41
N HIS A 114 -3.23 11.68 3.16
CA HIS A 114 -2.43 12.64 3.88
C HIS A 114 -3.37 13.67 4.52
N LEU A 115 -3.65 13.46 5.81
CA LEU A 115 -4.45 14.36 6.63
C LEU A 115 -3.62 15.59 7.03
N ASN A 116 -4.23 16.77 6.97
CA ASN A 116 -3.66 18.03 7.41
C ASN A 116 -3.89 18.26 8.92
N GLU A 117 -3.39 17.34 9.74
CA GLU A 117 -3.61 17.34 11.19
C GLU A 117 -3.16 18.64 11.87
N HIS A 118 -2.05 19.21 11.41
CA HIS A 118 -1.41 20.40 11.97
C HIS A 118 -1.65 21.68 11.18
N GLY A 119 -2.48 21.65 10.13
CA GLY A 119 -2.81 22.86 9.36
C GLY A 119 -1.70 23.37 8.43
N ASP A 120 -0.58 22.66 8.31
CA ASP A 120 0.63 23.06 7.58
C ASP A 120 0.68 22.59 6.11
N ASN A 121 -0.33 21.83 5.67
CA ASN A 121 -0.36 21.26 4.31
C ASN A 121 -1.37 21.95 3.39
N GLU A 122 -1.02 22.00 2.10
CA GLU A 122 -1.91 22.41 1.01
C GLU A 122 -2.73 21.23 0.47
N ALA A 123 -3.97 21.52 0.10
CA ALA A 123 -4.85 20.60 -0.60
C ALA A 123 -4.32 20.28 -2.00
N GLN A 124 -4.06 19.00 -2.27
CA GLN A 124 -3.55 18.57 -3.58
C GLN A 124 -3.77 17.08 -3.81
N ILE A 125 -3.70 16.70 -5.07
CA ILE A 125 -3.69 15.31 -5.51
C ILE A 125 -2.38 15.07 -6.23
N ARG A 126 -1.62 14.08 -5.79
CA ARG A 126 -0.40 13.67 -6.47
C ARG A 126 -0.60 12.31 -7.09
N ILE A 127 -0.14 12.17 -8.33
CA ILE A 127 -0.23 10.90 -9.06
C ILE A 127 1.16 10.54 -9.56
N LYS A 128 1.60 9.33 -9.25
CA LYS A 128 2.82 8.73 -9.80
C LYS A 128 2.46 7.50 -10.60
N THR A 129 3.03 7.39 -11.79
CA THR A 129 2.78 6.24 -12.64
C THR A 129 3.95 5.91 -13.55
N SER A 130 4.11 4.62 -13.82
CA SER A 130 5.07 4.07 -14.75
C SER A 130 4.49 2.79 -15.37
N THR A 131 5.08 2.34 -16.47
CA THR A 131 4.72 1.02 -17.01
C THR A 131 5.08 -0.06 -16.00
N LEU A 132 4.29 -1.13 -15.96
CA LEU A 132 4.54 -2.27 -15.09
C LEU A 132 5.90 -2.92 -15.41
N LYS A 133 6.27 -2.97 -16.70
CA LYS A 133 7.60 -3.40 -17.15
C LYS A 133 8.72 -2.58 -16.50
N SER A 134 8.60 -1.25 -16.44
CA SER A 134 9.61 -0.42 -15.79
C SER A 134 9.69 -0.73 -14.30
N PHE A 135 8.57 -1.03 -13.66
CA PHE A 135 8.56 -1.39 -12.24
C PHE A 135 9.24 -2.75 -12.00
N TYR A 136 9.06 -3.74 -12.87
CA TYR A 136 9.80 -5.01 -12.80
C TYR A 136 11.31 -4.85 -12.99
N GLU A 137 11.72 -4.01 -13.94
CA GLU A 137 13.13 -3.63 -14.11
C GLU A 137 13.70 -3.00 -12.83
N ASP A 138 12.90 -2.21 -12.13
CA ASP A 138 13.29 -1.57 -10.87
C ASP A 138 13.39 -2.57 -9.71
N ILE A 139 12.46 -3.52 -9.58
CA ILE A 139 12.55 -4.61 -8.59
C ILE A 139 13.84 -5.42 -8.82
N SER A 140 14.09 -5.81 -10.08
CA SER A 140 15.30 -6.57 -10.45
C SER A 140 16.57 -5.78 -10.12
N LEU A 141 16.60 -4.48 -10.38
CA LEU A 141 17.73 -3.62 -10.01
C LEU A 141 17.90 -3.52 -8.48
N ALA A 142 16.83 -3.27 -7.73
CA ALA A 142 16.88 -3.20 -6.27
C ALA A 142 17.38 -4.50 -5.65
N TYR A 143 16.98 -5.64 -6.20
CA TYR A 143 17.48 -6.95 -5.78
C TYR A 143 18.98 -7.12 -6.05
N ARG A 144 19.46 -6.74 -7.24
CA ARG A 144 20.90 -6.73 -7.56
C ARG A 144 21.70 -5.83 -6.64
N ILE A 145 21.15 -4.66 -6.29
CA ILE A 145 21.76 -3.73 -5.33
C ILE A 145 22.00 -4.40 -3.98
N ILE A 146 20.96 -5.04 -3.44
CA ILE A 146 21.04 -5.68 -2.12
C ILE A 146 21.99 -6.87 -2.12
N ARG A 147 22.05 -7.63 -3.22
CA ARG A 147 23.00 -8.74 -3.38
C ARG A 147 24.41 -8.30 -3.75
N ASN A 148 24.64 -7.01 -4.00
CA ASN A 148 25.88 -6.48 -4.58
C ASN A 148 26.28 -7.26 -5.86
N ASP A 149 25.31 -7.59 -6.70
CA ASP A 149 25.46 -8.40 -7.91
C ASP A 149 25.68 -7.52 -9.16
N PHE A 150 26.87 -6.94 -9.20
CA PHE A 150 27.35 -6.06 -10.27
C PHE A 150 28.71 -6.52 -10.78
N ILE A 151 28.94 -6.36 -12.09
CA ILE A 151 30.23 -6.63 -12.72
C ILE A 151 31.10 -5.37 -12.57
N ASP A 152 32.43 -5.49 -12.53
CA ASP A 152 33.38 -4.37 -12.36
C ASP A 152 33.13 -3.14 -13.27
N LYS A 153 32.51 -3.35 -14.45
CA LYS A 153 32.13 -2.29 -15.40
C LYS A 153 30.91 -1.44 -14.97
N ASP A 154 30.15 -1.89 -13.98
CA ASP A 154 28.97 -1.20 -13.43
C ASP A 154 29.33 -0.30 -12.23
N TYR A 155 30.52 -0.46 -11.64
CA TYR A 155 30.99 0.34 -10.52
C TYR A 155 31.59 1.66 -11.01
N SER A 156 31.01 2.78 -10.58
CA SER A 156 31.66 4.09 -10.69
C SER A 156 32.29 4.57 -9.37
N ASN A 157 32.05 3.90 -8.24
CA ASN A 157 32.67 4.17 -6.94
C ASN A 157 32.58 2.93 -6.02
N ASN A 158 33.71 2.57 -5.40
CA ASN A 158 33.86 1.47 -4.45
C ASN A 158 33.11 1.76 -3.13
N TYR A 159 31.84 1.37 -3.02
CA TYR A 159 31.18 1.23 -1.72
C TYR A 159 30.41 -0.09 -1.64
N LYS A 160 30.80 -0.94 -0.67
CA LYS A 160 30.05 -2.13 -0.30
C LYS A 160 28.75 -1.68 0.37
N PHE A 161 27.66 -1.67 -0.39
CA PHE A 161 26.31 -1.27 0.04
C PHE A 161 25.74 -2.10 1.22
N VAL A 162 26.40 -3.22 1.56
CA VAL A 162 25.99 -4.20 2.58
C VAL A 162 25.93 -3.61 4.01
N GLU A 163 26.72 -2.60 4.34
CA GLU A 163 26.72 -2.01 5.69
C GLU A 163 25.51 -1.11 5.97
N TYR A 164 24.93 -0.44 4.97
CA TYR A 164 23.81 0.49 5.16
C TYR A 164 22.43 -0.18 5.27
N LEU A 165 22.33 -1.47 4.95
CA LEU A 165 21.08 -2.23 5.06
C LEU A 165 20.92 -2.95 6.40
N LYS A 166 21.99 -3.02 7.21
CA LYS A 166 21.95 -3.67 8.54
C LYS A 166 21.18 -2.86 9.59
N ASP A 167 20.78 -1.62 9.28
CA ASP A 167 20.29 -0.66 10.26
C ASP A 167 18.76 -0.43 10.25
N GLU A 168 17.99 -1.11 9.39
CA GLU A 168 16.53 -1.24 9.62
C GLU A 168 16.31 -2.48 10.50
N GLY A 169 16.81 -2.35 11.73
CA GLY A 169 16.85 -3.39 12.75
C GLY A 169 15.51 -4.07 12.94
N VAL A 170 15.57 -5.40 12.92
CA VAL A 170 14.67 -6.25 13.69
C VAL A 170 14.94 -5.88 15.15
N ASP A 171 14.27 -4.82 15.62
CA ASP A 171 14.25 -4.51 17.03
C ASP A 171 13.60 -5.71 17.73
N ASP A 172 14.23 -6.17 18.81
CA ASP A 172 14.06 -7.52 19.34
C ASP A 172 12.61 -7.72 19.82
N ASN A 173 11.74 -8.28 18.96
CA ASN A 173 10.29 -8.47 19.18
C ASN A 173 9.97 -9.15 20.51
N ALA A 174 10.91 -9.97 21.01
CA ALA A 174 10.80 -10.65 22.29
C ALA A 174 10.65 -9.67 23.45
N LYS A 175 11.23 -8.47 23.37
CA LYS A 175 11.25 -7.52 24.47
C LYS A 175 9.90 -6.88 24.72
N ALA A 176 9.23 -6.34 23.70
CA ALA A 176 7.93 -5.67 23.88
C ALA A 176 6.83 -6.64 24.38
N TYR A 177 6.78 -7.86 23.84
CA TYR A 177 5.84 -8.88 24.32
C TYR A 177 6.16 -9.38 25.74
N SER A 178 7.45 -9.60 26.04
CA SER A 178 7.90 -9.98 27.39
C SER A 178 7.56 -8.88 28.40
N ASP A 179 7.86 -7.63 28.07
CA ASP A 179 7.60 -6.47 28.92
C ASP A 179 6.10 -6.27 29.16
N TYR A 180 5.27 -6.45 28.13
CA TYR A 180 3.81 -6.43 28.28
C TYR A 180 3.31 -7.53 29.23
N ASN A 181 3.78 -8.76 29.05
CA ASN A 181 3.39 -9.87 29.92
C ASN A 181 3.87 -9.66 31.37
N ASN A 182 5.07 -9.09 31.57
CA ASN A 182 5.58 -8.74 32.88
C ASN A 182 4.77 -7.61 33.53
N LEU A 183 4.32 -6.62 32.77
CA LEU A 183 3.42 -5.57 33.24
C LEU A 183 2.10 -6.17 33.76
N LEU A 184 1.50 -7.10 33.01
CA LEU A 184 0.26 -7.77 33.40
C LEU A 184 0.44 -8.65 34.65
N LYS A 185 1.53 -9.40 34.73
CA LYS A 185 1.82 -10.26 35.90
C LYS A 185 1.99 -9.47 37.19
N ASN A 186 2.58 -8.28 37.11
CA ASN A 186 2.85 -7.42 38.27
C ASN A 186 1.82 -6.28 38.42
N GLN A 187 0.63 -6.44 37.84
CA GLN A 187 -0.39 -5.38 37.78
C GLN A 187 -0.71 -4.76 39.15
N LEU A 188 -0.93 -5.58 40.19
CA LEU A 188 -1.33 -5.08 41.50
C LEU A 188 -0.20 -4.27 42.16
N GLU A 189 1.04 -4.76 42.08
CA GLU A 189 2.22 -4.07 42.62
C GLU A 189 2.44 -2.74 41.92
N ILE A 190 2.41 -2.73 40.58
CA ILE A 190 2.64 -1.52 39.78
C ILE A 190 1.56 -0.46 40.05
N LYS A 191 0.29 -0.88 40.16
CA LYS A 191 -0.82 0.02 40.50
C LYS A 191 -0.67 0.61 41.91
N ASN A 192 -0.21 -0.19 42.88
CA ASN A 192 0.01 0.28 44.25
C ASN A 192 1.22 1.23 44.36
N THR A 193 2.28 0.99 43.61
CA THR A 193 3.52 1.77 43.68
C THR A 193 3.47 3.05 42.85
N PHE A 194 2.92 2.98 41.64
CA PHE A 194 2.96 4.06 40.64
C PHE A 194 1.59 4.64 40.28
N GLY A 195 0.51 4.02 40.75
CA GLY A 195 -0.86 4.44 40.46
C GLY A 195 -1.47 3.78 39.22
N GLU A 196 -2.80 3.84 39.13
CA GLU A 196 -3.60 3.29 38.03
C GLU A 196 -3.24 3.92 36.67
N GLU A 197 -3.05 5.23 36.64
CA GLU A 197 -2.77 5.97 35.40
C GLU A 197 -1.43 5.55 34.75
N TYR A 198 -0.40 5.32 35.56
CA TYR A 198 0.89 4.83 35.10
C TYR A 198 0.76 3.44 34.48
N PHE A 199 0.05 2.53 35.14
CA PHE A 199 -0.21 1.18 34.63
C PHE A 199 -0.89 1.24 33.25
N LEU A 200 -1.99 2.00 33.14
CA LEU A 200 -2.75 2.11 31.90
C LEU A 200 -1.89 2.69 30.76
N THR A 201 -1.09 3.71 31.05
CA THR A 201 -0.20 4.33 30.06
C THR A 201 0.87 3.36 29.57
N ARG A 202 1.48 2.59 30.48
CA ARG A 202 2.47 1.56 30.11
C ARG A 202 1.84 0.43 29.29
N GLU A 203 0.64 -0.01 29.66
CA GLU A 203 -0.10 -1.02 28.89
C GLU A 203 -0.33 -0.55 27.46
N LEU A 204 -0.77 0.69 27.27
CA LEU A 204 -1.03 1.27 25.96
C LEU A 204 0.23 1.41 25.12
N LEU A 205 1.34 1.85 25.73
CA LEU A 205 2.63 1.96 25.06
C LEU A 205 3.08 0.61 24.52
N TYR A 206 3.10 -0.43 25.36
CA TYR A 206 3.51 -1.76 24.94
C TYR A 206 2.57 -2.36 23.89
N LYS A 207 1.24 -2.17 24.04
CA LYS A 207 0.27 -2.57 23.01
C LYS A 207 0.54 -1.89 21.67
N LYS A 208 0.82 -0.59 21.69
CA LYS A 208 1.15 0.17 20.48
C LYS A 208 2.42 -0.38 19.82
N GLU A 209 3.49 -0.60 20.58
CA GLU A 209 4.76 -1.16 20.08
C GLU A 209 4.56 -2.55 19.46
N ILE A 210 3.85 -3.44 20.17
CA ILE A 210 3.47 -4.77 19.68
C ILE A 210 2.72 -4.66 18.34
N GLN A 211 1.73 -3.77 18.26
CA GLN A 211 0.96 -3.56 17.03
C GLN A 211 1.84 -3.01 15.89
N GLU A 212 2.70 -2.02 16.16
CA GLU A 212 3.59 -1.44 15.14
C GLU A 212 4.56 -2.45 14.57
N HIS A 213 5.10 -3.33 15.41
CA HIS A 213 5.99 -4.42 15.00
C HIS A 213 5.24 -5.48 14.21
N TYR A 214 4.15 -6.02 14.73
CA TYR A 214 3.31 -7.01 14.05
C TYR A 214 2.91 -6.53 12.64
N LEU A 215 2.44 -5.30 12.53
CA LEU A 215 2.01 -4.71 11.27
C LEU A 215 3.17 -4.33 10.33
N SER A 216 4.37 -4.08 10.88
CA SER A 216 5.57 -3.81 10.07
C SER A 216 6.18 -5.08 9.51
N PHE A 217 6.10 -6.19 10.24
CA PHE A 217 6.54 -7.52 9.81
C PHE A 217 5.78 -8.00 8.57
N ASN A 218 4.48 -7.69 8.51
CA ASN A 218 3.60 -8.02 7.39
C ASN A 218 3.82 -7.19 6.11
N ARG A 219 4.82 -6.30 6.06
CA ARG A 219 5.13 -5.51 4.86
C ARG A 219 5.94 -6.34 3.86
N MET A 220 5.67 -6.16 2.57
CA MET A 220 6.52 -6.72 1.53
C MET A 220 7.89 -6.06 1.48
N ASN A 221 8.91 -6.88 1.66
CA ASN A 221 10.29 -6.54 1.38
C ASN A 221 10.62 -6.80 -0.10
N ILE A 222 11.87 -6.54 -0.50
CA ILE A 222 12.31 -6.73 -1.88
C ILE A 222 12.37 -8.20 -2.33
N TYR A 223 12.69 -9.13 -1.43
CA TYR A 223 12.74 -10.56 -1.71
C TYR A 223 11.33 -11.07 -2.01
N ASP A 224 10.33 -10.62 -1.25
CA ASP A 224 8.92 -10.96 -1.52
C ASP A 224 8.52 -10.52 -2.92
N LEU A 225 8.82 -9.28 -3.30
CA LEU A 225 8.52 -8.76 -4.64
C LEU A 225 9.24 -9.57 -5.74
N VAL A 226 10.48 -10.01 -5.50
CA VAL A 226 11.19 -10.90 -6.42
C VAL A 226 10.47 -12.24 -6.54
N HIS A 227 10.12 -12.89 -5.43
CA HIS A 227 9.45 -14.18 -5.45
C HIS A 227 8.07 -14.12 -6.14
N LEU A 228 7.35 -13.01 -6.00
CA LEU A 228 6.06 -12.79 -6.65
C LEU A 228 6.16 -12.50 -8.15
N PHE A 229 7.22 -11.81 -8.61
CA PHE A 229 7.31 -11.28 -9.98
C PHE A 229 8.48 -11.79 -10.81
N GLN A 230 9.30 -12.70 -10.30
CA GLN A 230 10.46 -13.23 -11.02
C GLN A 230 10.12 -13.80 -12.40
N SER A 231 8.92 -14.35 -12.61
CA SER A 231 8.50 -14.83 -13.93
C SER A 231 8.46 -13.70 -14.96
N GLU A 232 8.25 -12.46 -14.54
CA GLU A 232 8.13 -11.30 -15.42
C GLU A 232 9.46 -10.59 -15.70
N PHE A 233 10.54 -11.02 -15.06
CA PHE A 233 11.87 -10.44 -15.29
C PHE A 233 12.39 -10.83 -16.68
N SER A 234 13.04 -9.89 -17.37
CA SER A 234 13.49 -10.10 -18.74
C SER A 234 14.45 -11.28 -18.90
N GLY A 235 15.32 -11.52 -17.91
CA GLY A 235 16.26 -12.65 -17.90
C GLY A 235 15.60 -14.01 -17.69
N ASN A 236 14.35 -14.05 -17.22
CA ASN A 236 13.63 -15.29 -16.93
C ASN A 236 12.63 -15.68 -18.03
N ARG A 237 12.58 -14.92 -19.13
CA ARG A 237 11.61 -15.15 -20.22
C ARG A 237 11.78 -16.50 -20.89
N GLU A 238 13.02 -16.94 -21.07
CA GLU A 238 13.35 -18.23 -21.71
C GLU A 238 12.92 -19.40 -20.81
N CYS A 239 12.92 -19.21 -19.50
CA CYS A 239 12.52 -20.22 -18.51
C CYS A 239 11.00 -20.29 -18.27
N LYS A 240 10.17 -19.45 -18.92
CA LYS A 240 8.73 -19.38 -18.63
C LYS A 240 7.98 -20.69 -18.84
N ASN A 241 8.45 -21.51 -19.78
CA ASN A 241 7.84 -22.79 -20.14
C ASN A 241 8.60 -23.99 -19.56
N ASP A 242 9.68 -23.75 -18.82
CA ASP A 242 10.46 -24.81 -18.18
C ASP A 242 9.76 -25.23 -16.88
N MET A 243 9.37 -26.51 -16.79
CA MET A 243 8.62 -27.04 -15.65
C MET A 243 9.36 -26.86 -14.32
N PHE A 244 10.69 -27.01 -14.31
CA PHE A 244 11.48 -26.84 -13.09
C PHE A 244 11.41 -25.40 -12.57
N TYR A 245 11.57 -24.42 -13.46
CA TYR A 245 11.48 -23.01 -13.08
C TYR A 245 10.06 -22.61 -12.67
N VAL A 246 9.03 -23.14 -13.35
CA VAL A 246 7.62 -22.89 -12.99
C VAL A 246 7.33 -23.42 -11.57
N GLU A 247 7.79 -24.63 -11.23
CA GLU A 247 7.62 -25.20 -9.90
C GLU A 247 8.41 -24.44 -8.82
N LEU A 248 9.65 -24.03 -9.13
CA LEU A 248 10.47 -23.22 -8.25
C LEU A 248 9.80 -21.87 -7.95
N TRP A 249 9.30 -21.19 -8.98
CA TRP A 249 8.63 -19.91 -8.81
C TRP A 249 7.35 -20.03 -8.01
N LYS A 250 6.57 -21.09 -8.24
CA LYS A 250 5.40 -21.40 -7.42
C LYS A 250 5.77 -21.59 -5.95
N SER A 251 6.82 -22.37 -5.68
CA SER A 251 7.26 -22.67 -4.32
C SER A 251 7.72 -21.42 -3.57
N THR A 252 8.53 -20.59 -4.22
CA THR A 252 8.98 -19.31 -3.63
C THR A 252 7.85 -18.29 -3.47
N LYS A 253 6.87 -18.24 -4.39
CA LYS A 253 5.64 -17.44 -4.23
C LYS A 253 4.87 -17.87 -2.97
N ASN A 254 4.73 -19.17 -2.74
CA ASN A 254 4.06 -19.70 -1.55
C ASN A 254 4.78 -19.33 -0.26
N TYR A 255 6.12 -19.23 -0.28
CA TYR A 255 6.90 -18.78 0.87
C TYR A 255 6.51 -17.37 1.33
N VAL A 256 6.22 -16.46 0.40
CA VAL A 256 5.72 -15.11 0.73
C VAL A 256 4.41 -15.17 1.52
N PHE A 257 3.52 -16.10 1.17
CA PHE A 257 2.24 -16.25 1.89
C PHE A 257 2.37 -16.97 3.22
N LEU A 258 3.42 -17.78 3.42
CA LEU A 258 3.71 -18.46 4.68
C LEU A 258 4.42 -17.54 5.68
N ALA A 259 5.22 -16.60 5.19
CA ALA A 259 6.01 -15.70 6.01
C ALA A 259 5.20 -14.54 6.61
N SER A 260 3.93 -14.38 6.24
CA SER A 260 3.07 -13.29 6.73
C SER A 260 1.65 -13.78 6.97
N ASP A 261 0.91 -13.07 7.82
CA ASP A 261 -0.45 -13.44 8.23
C ASP A 261 -1.50 -13.06 7.18
N PHE A 262 -1.38 -13.67 5.99
CA PHE A 262 -2.33 -13.46 4.91
C PHE A 262 -3.68 -14.10 5.22
N PHE A 263 -4.72 -13.29 5.10
CA PHE A 263 -6.10 -13.73 5.05
C PHE A 263 -6.39 -14.28 3.66
N ASP A 264 -6.58 -15.60 3.57
CA ASP A 264 -7.03 -16.25 2.35
C ASP A 264 -8.56 -16.12 2.21
N LEU A 265 -8.99 -15.40 1.18
CA LEU A 265 -10.40 -15.22 0.85
C LEU A 265 -10.88 -16.17 -0.25
N GLY A 266 -9.99 -17.03 -0.77
CA GLY A 266 -10.30 -17.95 -1.85
C GLY A 266 -10.60 -17.22 -3.16
N LYS A 267 -11.63 -17.69 -3.86
CA LYS A 267 -11.93 -17.30 -5.25
C LYS A 267 -12.50 -15.88 -5.35
N GLN A 268 -12.23 -15.23 -6.48
CA GLN A 268 -12.85 -13.95 -6.81
C GLN A 268 -14.32 -14.17 -7.18
N PRO A 269 -15.24 -13.26 -6.78
CA PRO A 269 -16.63 -13.38 -7.18
C PRO A 269 -16.78 -13.27 -8.69
N SER A 270 -17.29 -14.34 -9.32
CA SER A 270 -17.45 -14.45 -10.76
C SER A 270 -18.90 -14.75 -11.18
N GLU A 271 -19.70 -15.28 -10.25
CA GLU A 271 -21.11 -15.66 -10.44
C GLU A 271 -22.04 -14.87 -9.50
N ASP A 272 -23.33 -14.88 -9.85
CA ASP A 272 -24.38 -14.27 -9.03
C ASP A 272 -24.46 -14.96 -7.66
N GLY A 273 -24.26 -14.17 -6.60
CA GLY A 273 -24.26 -14.67 -5.22
C GLY A 273 -22.85 -14.79 -4.61
N ASP A 274 -21.80 -14.96 -5.41
CA ASP A 274 -20.42 -15.04 -4.91
C ASP A 274 -20.01 -13.81 -4.11
N SER A 275 -20.54 -12.65 -4.52
CA SER A 275 -20.34 -11.39 -3.82
C SER A 275 -20.76 -11.44 -2.35
N LYS A 276 -21.84 -12.17 -2.03
CA LYS A 276 -22.31 -12.35 -0.65
C LYS A 276 -21.39 -13.31 0.11
N ILE A 277 -20.94 -14.38 -0.56
CA ILE A 277 -20.03 -15.38 0.01
C ILE A 277 -18.70 -14.73 0.38
N LEU A 278 -18.08 -13.98 -0.53
CA LEU A 278 -16.81 -13.29 -0.27
C LEU A 278 -16.93 -12.34 0.93
N LYS A 279 -18.02 -11.54 0.97
CA LYS A 279 -18.27 -10.62 2.10
C LYS A 279 -18.42 -11.37 3.42
N ALA A 280 -19.12 -12.51 3.43
CA ALA A 280 -19.27 -13.35 4.62
C ALA A 280 -17.91 -13.91 5.06
N GLN A 281 -17.09 -14.41 4.13
CA GLN A 281 -15.75 -14.92 4.41
C GLN A 281 -14.83 -13.85 5.00
N VAL A 282 -14.83 -12.64 4.44
CA VAL A 282 -14.09 -11.50 5.01
C VAL A 282 -14.51 -11.24 6.45
N ARG A 283 -15.82 -11.22 6.74
CA ARG A 283 -16.32 -11.03 8.10
C ARG A 283 -15.88 -12.14 9.05
N ILE A 284 -16.00 -13.40 8.63
CA ILE A 284 -15.60 -14.56 9.44
C ILE A 284 -14.12 -14.45 9.78
N LYS A 285 -13.27 -14.28 8.77
CA LYS A 285 -11.81 -14.22 8.92
C LYS A 285 -11.35 -13.06 9.80
N LEU A 286 -11.96 -11.88 9.66
CA LEU A 286 -11.63 -10.73 10.52
C LEU A 286 -12.05 -10.93 11.98
N ASN A 287 -13.18 -11.61 12.22
CA ASN A 287 -13.62 -11.92 13.58
C ASN A 287 -12.79 -13.03 14.23
N GLU A 288 -12.42 -14.07 13.47
CA GLU A 288 -11.45 -15.11 13.89
C GLU A 288 -10.14 -14.45 14.33
N PHE A 289 -9.57 -13.62 13.46
CA PHE A 289 -8.34 -12.89 13.75
C PHE A 289 -8.43 -12.03 15.02
N LYS A 290 -9.56 -11.32 15.19
CA LYS A 290 -9.80 -10.49 16.38
C LYS A 290 -9.86 -11.30 17.67
N LYS A 291 -10.40 -12.52 17.61
CA LYS A 291 -10.49 -13.45 18.74
C LYS A 291 -9.12 -14.04 19.08
N GLU A 292 -8.38 -14.47 18.07
CA GLU A 292 -7.08 -15.13 18.22
C GLU A 292 -5.97 -14.15 18.63
N ASN A 293 -6.05 -12.89 18.18
CA ASN A 293 -5.03 -11.87 18.40
C ASN A 293 -5.53 -10.74 19.30
N SER A 294 -6.22 -11.09 20.39
CA SER A 294 -6.87 -10.13 21.29
C SER A 294 -5.93 -9.04 21.82
N VAL A 295 -4.63 -9.34 21.97
CA VAL A 295 -3.59 -8.37 22.38
C VAL A 295 -3.46 -7.17 21.43
N LEU A 296 -3.79 -7.35 20.15
CA LEU A 296 -3.74 -6.30 19.14
C LEU A 296 -4.94 -5.35 19.20
N PHE A 297 -5.93 -5.61 20.06
CA PHE A 297 -7.18 -4.86 20.10
C PHE A 297 -7.37 -4.09 21.43
N PRO A 298 -7.93 -2.88 21.38
CA PRO A 298 -8.23 -2.10 20.17
C PRO A 298 -6.94 -1.66 19.45
N PHE A 299 -7.03 -1.41 18.14
CA PHE A 299 -5.90 -0.83 17.41
C PHE A 299 -5.63 0.60 17.91
N LEU A 300 -4.38 0.85 18.26
CA LEU A 300 -3.82 2.13 18.69
C LEU A 300 -2.99 2.77 17.56
N VAL A 301 -2.84 2.08 16.45
CA VAL A 301 -2.10 2.55 15.29
C VAL A 301 -2.94 2.51 14.03
N PRO A 302 -2.82 3.54 13.17
CA PRO A 302 -3.38 3.50 11.84
C PRO A 302 -3.04 2.23 11.07
N LEU A 303 -4.02 1.74 10.32
CA LEU A 303 -3.87 0.55 9.49
C LEU A 303 -3.77 0.88 8.01
N SER A 304 -2.99 0.05 7.34
CA SER A 304 -2.99 -0.15 5.90
C SER A 304 -3.34 -1.59 5.56
N ILE A 305 -3.72 -1.83 4.32
CA ILE A 305 -3.95 -3.18 3.81
C ILE A 305 -3.20 -3.37 2.49
N MET A 306 -2.73 -4.58 2.28
CA MET A 306 -2.19 -5.02 0.99
C MET A 306 -3.01 -6.21 0.52
N VAL A 307 -3.64 -6.07 -0.65
CA VAL A 307 -4.43 -7.13 -1.29
C VAL A 307 -3.63 -7.65 -2.47
N LEU A 308 -3.42 -8.96 -2.50
CA LEU A 308 -2.80 -9.68 -3.58
C LEU A 308 -3.88 -10.52 -4.23
N PHE A 309 -3.97 -10.47 -5.55
CA PHE A 309 -4.95 -11.29 -6.24
C PHE A 309 -4.42 -11.82 -7.56
N VAL A 310 -4.80 -13.06 -7.85
CA VAL A 310 -4.67 -13.67 -9.17
C VAL A 310 -6.03 -13.50 -9.84
N PRO A 311 -6.13 -12.78 -10.97
CA PRO A 311 -7.42 -12.51 -11.60
C PRO A 311 -8.02 -13.82 -12.16
N PRO A 312 -9.35 -14.00 -12.19
CA PRO A 312 -9.98 -15.14 -12.87
C PRO A 312 -9.72 -15.11 -14.38
N LYS A 313 -9.89 -16.25 -15.06
CA LYS A 313 -9.76 -16.33 -16.53
C LYS A 313 -10.81 -15.49 -17.27
N LYS A 314 -11.99 -15.31 -16.65
CA LYS A 314 -13.13 -14.55 -17.17
C LYS A 314 -13.66 -13.62 -16.07
N ASN A 315 -14.34 -12.54 -16.46
CA ASN A 315 -15.03 -11.62 -15.54
C ASN A 315 -14.11 -11.02 -14.45
N ILE A 316 -13.02 -10.39 -14.88
CA ILE A 316 -12.08 -9.72 -13.98
C ILE A 316 -12.75 -8.46 -13.41
N ILE A 317 -12.88 -8.39 -12.08
CA ILE A 317 -13.33 -7.18 -11.39
C ILE A 317 -12.18 -6.18 -11.32
N ASP A 318 -12.51 -4.91 -11.57
CA ASP A 318 -11.57 -3.80 -11.39
C ASP A 318 -11.03 -3.71 -9.97
N LEU A 319 -9.77 -3.28 -9.84
CA LEU A 319 -9.07 -3.17 -8.55
C LEU A 319 -9.83 -2.29 -7.55
N ASP A 320 -10.25 -1.12 -7.98
CA ASP A 320 -10.98 -0.18 -7.15
C ASP A 320 -12.32 -0.73 -6.65
N ASN A 321 -13.03 -1.49 -7.49
CA ASN A 321 -14.25 -2.18 -7.12
C ASN A 321 -13.98 -3.30 -6.10
N LEU A 322 -12.87 -4.03 -6.23
CA LEU A 322 -12.42 -5.02 -5.25
C LEU A 322 -12.24 -4.39 -3.86
N ALA A 323 -11.45 -3.30 -3.78
CA ALA A 323 -11.25 -2.57 -2.53
C ALA A 323 -12.56 -1.99 -1.99
N ARG A 324 -13.31 -1.27 -2.83
CA ARG A 324 -14.46 -0.47 -2.42
C ARG A 324 -15.64 -1.31 -1.94
N ASN A 325 -15.92 -2.44 -2.59
CA ASN A 325 -17.16 -3.17 -2.37
C ASN A 325 -17.00 -4.43 -1.51
N TYR A 326 -15.78 -4.99 -1.42
CA TYR A 326 -15.59 -6.33 -0.85
C TYR A 326 -14.65 -6.39 0.35
N ILE A 327 -13.66 -5.49 0.46
CA ILE A 327 -12.61 -5.62 1.47
C ILE A 327 -12.59 -4.44 2.44
N VAL A 328 -12.31 -3.23 1.95
CA VAL A 328 -12.04 -2.05 2.79
C VAL A 328 -13.18 -1.73 3.77
N PRO A 329 -14.48 -1.73 3.37
CA PRO A 329 -15.55 -1.39 4.30
C PRO A 329 -15.62 -2.31 5.52
N PHE A 330 -15.43 -3.62 5.33
CA PHE A 330 -15.52 -4.61 6.41
C PHE A 330 -14.36 -4.51 7.39
N ILE A 331 -13.17 -4.15 6.89
CA ILE A 331 -12.00 -3.89 7.74
C ILE A 331 -12.26 -2.68 8.63
N ILE A 332 -12.79 -1.58 8.08
CA ILE A 332 -13.13 -0.39 8.85
C ILE A 332 -14.25 -0.69 9.86
N GLU A 333 -15.26 -1.46 9.47
CA GLU A 333 -16.39 -1.83 10.31
C GLU A 333 -15.98 -2.73 11.50
N ILE A 334 -15.20 -3.79 11.26
CA ILE A 334 -14.90 -4.83 12.26
C ILE A 334 -13.69 -4.46 13.12
N LEU A 335 -12.60 -4.00 12.48
CA LEU A 335 -11.35 -3.71 13.17
C LEU A 335 -11.33 -2.29 13.76
N ARG A 336 -12.13 -1.37 13.20
CA ARG A 336 -12.25 0.03 13.64
C ARG A 336 -10.89 0.70 13.86
N PRO A 337 -9.98 0.68 12.87
CA PRO A 337 -8.64 1.22 13.06
C PRO A 337 -8.66 2.74 13.16
N PRO A 338 -7.83 3.37 14.01
CA PRO A 338 -7.78 4.81 14.13
C PRO A 338 -7.30 5.43 12.81
N SER A 339 -7.93 6.51 12.40
CA SER A 339 -7.57 7.25 11.17
C SER A 339 -6.24 8.01 11.27
N SER A 340 -5.78 8.28 12.49
CA SER A 340 -4.54 9.00 12.79
C SER A 340 -3.99 8.58 14.15
N HIS A 341 -2.67 8.68 14.29
CA HIS A 341 -2.01 8.58 15.58
C HIS A 341 -2.42 9.66 16.58
N VAL A 342 -2.57 10.91 16.12
CA VAL A 342 -2.79 12.04 17.02
C VAL A 342 -4.08 11.86 17.81
N LYS A 343 -5.12 11.27 17.20
CA LYS A 343 -6.34 10.89 17.93
C LYS A 343 -6.14 9.81 18.97
N THR A 344 -5.25 8.85 18.71
CA THR A 344 -4.97 7.81 19.69
C THR A 344 -4.25 8.41 20.88
N VAL A 345 -3.29 9.31 20.63
CA VAL A 345 -2.50 9.98 21.67
C VAL A 345 -3.36 10.96 22.50
N ASN A 346 -4.19 11.79 21.87
CA ASN A 346 -5.04 12.77 22.57
C ASN A 346 -6.16 12.16 23.42
N ASN A 347 -6.51 10.88 23.22
CA ASN A 347 -7.45 10.19 24.11
C ASN A 347 -6.83 9.83 25.47
N PHE A 348 -5.52 10.04 25.65
CA PHE A 348 -4.81 9.72 26.87
C PHE A 348 -4.24 11.00 27.49
N SER A 349 -4.79 11.40 28.64
CA SER A 349 -4.45 12.61 29.42
C SER A 349 -2.94 12.81 29.60
N PHE A 350 -2.20 11.71 29.76
CA PHE A 350 -0.76 11.74 30.00
C PHE A 350 0.07 12.20 28.79
N PHE A 351 -0.46 12.06 27.57
CA PHE A 351 0.18 12.53 26.35
C PHE A 351 -0.48 13.79 25.80
N GLU A 352 -1.09 14.62 26.65
CA GLU A 352 -1.46 16.00 26.32
C GLU A 352 -0.19 16.82 26.01
N GLN A 353 0.44 16.50 24.89
CA GLN A 353 1.12 17.50 24.10
C GLN A 353 0.00 18.41 23.61
N ASN A 354 0.17 19.73 23.76
CA ASN A 354 -0.71 20.75 23.17
C ASN A 354 -0.69 20.68 21.63
N LEU A 355 -1.04 19.52 21.06
CA LEU A 355 -1.16 19.29 19.63
C LEU A 355 -2.56 19.74 19.26
N GLU A 356 -2.68 21.00 18.87
CA GLU A 356 -3.88 21.52 18.24
C GLU A 356 -4.14 20.74 16.95
N ILE A 357 -5.11 19.83 16.99
CA ILE A 357 -5.61 19.18 15.77
C ILE A 357 -6.51 20.17 15.06
N HIS A 358 -6.02 20.75 13.97
CA HIS A 358 -6.77 21.75 13.20
C HIS A 358 -7.83 21.13 12.26
N GLN A 359 -7.70 19.85 11.92
CA GLN A 359 -8.62 19.15 11.02
C GLN A 359 -9.47 18.11 11.75
N LYS A 360 -10.80 18.20 11.60
CA LYS A 360 -11.71 17.12 12.01
C LYS A 360 -11.66 15.98 10.99
N PHE A 361 -11.66 14.74 11.42
CA PHE A 361 -11.74 13.58 10.52
C PHE A 361 -12.49 12.42 11.17
N ASN A 362 -12.87 11.41 10.39
CA ASN A 362 -13.57 10.22 10.91
C ASN A 362 -12.74 9.53 12.01
N ALA A 363 -13.39 8.93 13.01
CA ALA A 363 -12.66 8.20 14.06
C ALA A 363 -11.88 7.02 13.48
N ASN A 364 -12.52 6.27 12.56
CA ASN A 364 -11.97 5.05 12.00
C ASN A 364 -11.79 5.18 10.49
N SER A 365 -10.60 4.86 9.99
CA SER A 365 -10.29 4.83 8.56
C SER A 365 -8.98 4.08 8.32
N LEU A 366 -8.80 3.56 7.11
CA LEU A 366 -7.46 3.22 6.62
C LEU A 366 -6.73 4.48 6.17
N THR A 367 -5.41 4.52 6.36
CA THR A 367 -4.57 5.61 5.85
C THR A 367 -4.07 5.33 4.44
N ASN A 368 -3.90 4.05 4.08
CA ASN A 368 -3.55 3.65 2.73
C ASN A 368 -4.02 2.21 2.43
N TYR A 369 -4.08 1.87 1.15
CA TYR A 369 -4.22 0.50 0.70
C TYR A 369 -3.48 0.26 -0.62
N GLN A 370 -3.09 -0.99 -0.83
CA GLN A 370 -2.37 -1.43 -2.02
C GLN A 370 -3.08 -2.64 -2.61
N LEU A 371 -3.32 -2.63 -3.91
CA LEU A 371 -3.89 -3.75 -4.66
C LEU A 371 -2.88 -4.16 -5.70
N ILE A 372 -2.49 -5.44 -5.68
CA ILE A 372 -1.40 -5.96 -6.50
C ILE A 372 -1.93 -7.18 -7.25
N GLN A 373 -2.07 -7.02 -8.57
CA GLN A 373 -2.37 -8.13 -9.46
C GLN A 373 -1.11 -8.98 -9.66
N LEU A 374 -1.22 -10.26 -9.31
CA LEU A 374 -0.18 -11.24 -9.55
C LEU A 374 -0.34 -11.84 -10.96
N PRO A 375 0.77 -12.15 -11.66
CA PRO A 375 0.71 -12.82 -12.95
C PRO A 375 0.06 -14.20 -12.80
N ARG A 376 -0.77 -14.59 -13.79
CA ARG A 376 -1.31 -15.95 -13.87
C ARG A 376 -0.21 -16.91 -14.33
N GLN A 377 -0.15 -18.06 -13.68
CA GLN A 377 0.60 -19.24 -14.11
C GLN A 377 -0.39 -20.28 -14.67
N ASP A 378 0.08 -21.25 -15.45
CA ASP A 378 -0.80 -22.24 -16.11
C ASP A 378 -1.64 -23.05 -15.11
N ASN A 379 -1.10 -23.29 -13.92
CA ASN A 379 -1.76 -23.98 -12.81
C ASN A 379 -2.55 -23.05 -11.87
N SER A 380 -2.66 -21.75 -12.18
CA SER A 380 -3.40 -20.82 -11.34
C SER A 380 -4.90 -21.17 -11.31
N PRO A 381 -5.58 -21.00 -10.17
CA PRO A 381 -7.01 -21.27 -10.06
C PRO A 381 -7.80 -20.58 -11.18
N GLU A 382 -8.76 -21.29 -11.77
CA GLU A 382 -9.56 -20.76 -12.87
C GLU A 382 -10.32 -19.49 -12.45
N ASN A 383 -10.90 -19.53 -11.25
CA ASN A 383 -11.69 -18.43 -10.68
C ASN A 383 -10.82 -17.42 -9.91
N GLY A 384 -9.50 -17.48 -10.09
CA GLY A 384 -8.56 -16.61 -9.40
C GLY A 384 -8.46 -16.90 -7.91
N GLU A 385 -7.74 -16.03 -7.22
CA GLU A 385 -7.48 -16.12 -5.79
C GLU A 385 -7.29 -14.72 -5.23
N ILE A 386 -7.84 -14.43 -4.05
CA ILE A 386 -7.67 -13.17 -3.34
C ILE A 386 -7.10 -13.47 -1.96
N LYS A 387 -5.98 -12.83 -1.64
CA LYS A 387 -5.44 -12.78 -0.28
C LYS A 387 -5.23 -11.33 0.13
N PHE A 388 -5.32 -11.02 1.41
CA PHE A 388 -4.89 -9.72 1.90
C PHE A 388 -4.15 -9.85 3.22
N VAL A 389 -3.40 -8.81 3.58
CA VAL A 389 -2.70 -8.73 4.86
C VAL A 389 -2.84 -7.32 5.43
N LEU A 390 -2.91 -7.24 6.76
CA LEU A 390 -2.89 -5.97 7.49
C LEU A 390 -1.45 -5.49 7.63
N THR A 391 -1.21 -4.23 7.31
CA THR A 391 0.12 -3.61 7.40
C THR A 391 0.05 -2.28 8.14
N ASN A 392 1.22 -1.75 8.50
CA ASN A 392 1.30 -0.55 9.32
C ASN A 392 0.95 0.70 8.47
N GLY A 393 -0.07 1.44 8.90
CA GLY A 393 -0.59 2.64 8.23
C GLY A 393 0.12 3.94 8.60
N ASN A 394 1.07 3.92 9.54
CA ASN A 394 1.81 5.09 10.04
C ASN A 394 2.88 5.52 9.06
N SER A 395 3.47 4.54 8.39
CA SER A 395 4.36 4.75 7.29
C SER A 395 3.56 5.12 6.04
N ARG A 396 2.99 6.33 6.01
CA ARG A 396 2.24 6.91 4.88
C ARG A 396 3.02 6.88 3.55
N TYR A 397 4.29 6.48 3.59
CA TYR A 397 5.18 6.32 2.44
C TYR A 397 5.65 4.88 2.18
N LYS A 398 5.58 3.92 3.12
CA LYS A 398 6.17 2.58 2.91
C LYS A 398 5.20 1.65 2.16
N ASN A 399 5.11 1.85 0.85
CA ASN A 399 4.41 0.98 -0.11
C ASN A 399 5.41 0.23 -1.01
N VAL A 400 4.96 -0.74 -1.81
CA VAL A 400 5.84 -1.58 -2.65
C VAL A 400 6.69 -0.76 -3.62
N ARG A 401 6.16 0.35 -4.16
CA ARG A 401 6.92 1.26 -5.02
C ARG A 401 8.02 1.95 -4.23
N LYS A 402 7.71 2.42 -3.02
CA LYS A 402 8.67 3.08 -2.14
C LYS A 402 9.77 2.12 -1.67
N THR A 403 9.43 0.88 -1.31
CA THR A 403 10.42 -0.16 -0.95
C THR A 403 11.51 -0.27 -2.02
N VAL A 404 11.11 -0.40 -3.29
CA VAL A 404 12.03 -0.47 -4.43
C VAL A 404 12.80 0.85 -4.62
N ASN A 405 12.09 1.98 -4.57
CA ASN A 405 12.70 3.28 -4.80
C ASN A 405 13.70 3.69 -3.72
N ASP A 406 13.48 3.34 -2.46
CA ASP A 406 14.36 3.70 -1.35
C ASP A 406 15.69 2.95 -1.43
N ILE A 407 15.68 1.66 -1.80
CA ILE A 407 16.90 0.88 -2.05
C ILE A 407 17.73 1.55 -3.15
N ILE A 408 17.10 1.85 -4.29
CA ILE A 408 17.81 2.41 -5.43
C ILE A 408 18.25 3.85 -5.17
N ARG A 409 17.47 4.63 -4.40
CA ARG A 409 17.87 5.99 -4.01
C ARG A 409 19.06 5.98 -3.07
N LYS A 410 19.11 5.07 -2.09
CA LYS A 410 20.24 4.94 -1.15
C LYS A 410 21.53 4.50 -1.87
N TRP A 411 21.41 3.78 -2.99
CA TRP A 411 22.54 3.26 -3.77
C TRP A 411 23.29 4.31 -4.62
N VAL A 412 22.62 5.40 -5.00
CA VAL A 412 23.16 6.45 -5.89
C VAL A 412 23.61 7.65 -5.09
#